data_AF-A0A0Q7GKQ6-F1
#
_entry.id   AF-A0A0Q7GKQ6-F1
#
_cell.length_a   1.000
_cell.length_b   1.000
_cell.length_c   1.000
_cell.angle_alpha   90.00
_cell.angle_beta   90.00
_cell.angle_gamma   90.00
#
_symmetry.space_group_name_H-M   'P 1'
#
loop_
_entity.id
_entity.type
_entity.pdbx_description
1 polymer ?
#
loop_
_entity_poly.entity_id
_entity_poly.type
_entity_poly.pdbx_seq_one_letter_code
_entity_poly.pdbx_strand_id
1 'polypeptide(L)' 'MENYFEFKGYKGSVEFSEEDRVFFGKIKGINDVVTFEGASIIELEEEFQESVLDYLEVLNDKKSPK' A
#
# COMPACT_ATOMS: atom_id res chain seq x y z
N MET A 1 16.35 4.96 9.67
CA MET A 1 15.94 5.25 8.28
C MET A 1 14.65 4.51 8.06
N GLU A 2 13.60 5.18 7.61
CA GLU A 2 12.37 4.51 7.20
C GLU A 2 12.60 3.90 5.82
N ASN A 3 12.29 2.62 5.66
CA ASN A 3 12.25 1.98 4.35
C ASN A 3 10.84 2.16 3.78
N TYR A 4 10.77 2.51 2.50
CA TYR A 4 9.52 2.69 1.81
C TYR A 4 9.61 2.21 0.37
N PHE A 5 8.47 1.82 -0.18
CA PHE A 5 8.29 1.62 -1.61
C PHE A 5 7.80 2.90 -2.28
N GLU A 6 8.08 3.06 -3.56
CA GLU A 6 7.56 4.14 -4.41
C GLU A 6 6.92 3.55 -5.66
N PHE A 7 5.65 3.87 -5.92
CA PHE A 7 4.94 3.46 -7.13
C PHE A 7 3.90 4.51 -7.53
N LYS A 8 3.90 4.92 -8.81
CA LYS A 8 3.00 5.97 -9.35
C LYS A 8 2.95 7.27 -8.52
N GLY A 9 4.05 7.62 -7.85
CA GLY A 9 4.14 8.80 -6.99
C GLY A 9 3.61 8.62 -5.56
N TYR A 10 3.11 7.43 -5.22
CA TYR A 10 2.72 7.05 -3.86
C TYR A 10 3.89 6.42 -3.12
N LYS A 11 3.88 6.55 -1.79
CA LYS A 11 4.86 5.94 -0.88
C LYS A 11 4.17 4.94 0.03
N GLY A 12 4.73 3.75 0.18
CA GLY A 12 4.25 2.73 1.13
C GLY A 12 5.27 2.52 2.25
N SER A 13 4.86 2.50 3.53
CA SER A 13 5.79 2.07 4.59
C SER A 13 6.11 0.59 4.50
N VAL A 14 7.29 0.21 4.99
CA VAL A 14 7.71 -1.19 5.14
C VAL A 14 8.03 -1.43 6.61
N GLU A 15 7.25 -2.30 7.25
CA GLU A 15 7.37 -2.68 8.65
C GLU A 15 7.29 -4.21 8.76
N PHE A 16 7.82 -4.80 9.84
CA PHE A 16 7.76 -6.25 10.09
C PHE A 16 7.18 -6.51 11.48
N SER A 17 6.16 -7.36 11.55
CA SER A 17 5.60 -7.86 12.80
C SER A 17 6.34 -9.13 13.19
N GLU A 18 7.10 -9.09 14.30
CA GLU A 18 7.74 -10.29 14.84
C GLU A 18 6.74 -11.29 15.42
N GLU A 19 5.61 -10.80 15.95
CA GLU A 19 4.53 -11.59 16.54
C GLU A 19 3.82 -12.43 15.46
N ASP A 20 3.44 -11.79 14.36
CA ASP A 20 2.68 -12.43 13.28
C ASP A 20 3.57 -13.01 12.19
N ARG A 21 4.87 -12.73 12.24
CA ARG A 21 5.87 -13.13 11.22
C ARG A 21 5.51 -12.65 9.81
N VAL A 22 4.96 -11.44 9.70
CA VAL A 22 4.50 -10.85 8.44
C VAL A 22 5.10 -9.47 8.22
N PHE A 23 5.37 -9.11 6.97
CA PHE A 23 5.61 -7.71 6.62
C PHE A 23 4.30 -6.99 6.41
N PHE A 24 4.24 -5.72 6.78
CA PHE A 24 3.05 -4.90 6.59
C PHE A 24 3.43 -3.46 6.28
N GLY A 25 2.47 -2.74 5.70
CA GLY A 25 2.66 -1.37 5.29
C GLY A 25 1.35 -0.62 5.08
N LYS A 26 1.47 0.70 4.89
CA LYS A 26 0.36 1.54 4.48
C LYS A 26 0.79 2.61 3.49
N ILE A 27 -0.12 2.98 2.60
CA ILE A 27 0.08 4.11 1.70
C ILE A 27 0.13 5.40 2.53
N LYS A 28 1.14 6.22 2.29
CA LYS A 28 1.40 7.49 2.98
C LYS A 28 0.94 8.66 2.11
N GLY A 29 0.53 9.75 2.75
CA GLY A 29 0.18 11.00 2.08
C GLY A 29 -1.18 11.01 1.39
N ILE A 30 -2.06 10.06 1.74
CA ILE A 30 -3.46 10.01 1.30
C ILE A 30 -4.40 10.29 2.48
N ASN A 31 -5.64 10.68 2.20
CA ASN A 31 -6.65 10.96 3.23
C ASN A 31 -7.31 9.69 3.78
N ASP A 32 -7.35 8.63 2.97
CA ASP A 32 -7.87 7.32 3.35
C ASP A 32 -6.78 6.46 4.01
N VAL A 33 -7.20 5.34 4.63
CA VAL A 33 -6.26 4.34 5.15
C VAL A 33 -6.28 3.15 4.21
N VAL A 34 -5.15 2.91 3.55
CA VAL A 34 -4.93 1.73 2.70
C VAL A 34 -3.70 0.99 3.22
N THR A 35 -3.89 -0.25 3.63
CA THR A 35 -2.88 -1.15 4.19
C THR A 35 -2.65 -2.33 3.27
N PHE A 36 -1.44 -2.89 3.32
CA PHE A 36 -1.03 -4.07 2.56
C PHE A 36 -0.09 -4.91 3.44
N GLU A 37 -0.01 -6.21 3.15
CA GLU A 37 0.81 -7.16 3.90
C GLU A 37 1.38 -8.24 2.98
N GLY A 38 2.47 -8.89 3.38
CA GLY A 38 3.10 -9.96 2.61
C GLY A 38 4.02 -10.82 3.47
N ALA A 39 4.14 -12.11 3.14
CA ALA A 39 5.02 -13.03 3.88
C ALA A 39 6.49 -12.86 3.50
N SER A 40 6.77 -12.13 2.42
CA SER A 40 8.11 -11.73 1.99
C SER A 40 8.15 -10.28 1.55
N ILE A 41 9.34 -9.70 1.42
CA ILE A 41 9.51 -8.34 0.90
C ILE A 41 9.02 -8.20 -0.54
N ILE A 42 9.05 -9.29 -1.33
CA ILE A 42 8.59 -9.33 -2.72
C ILE A 42 7.06 -9.27 -2.75
N GLU A 43 6.40 -10.13 -1.98
CA GLU A 43 4.94 -10.13 -1.85
C GLU A 43 4.43 -8.79 -1.31
N LEU A 44 5.13 -8.19 -0.34
CA LEU A 44 4.77 -6.88 0.18
C LEU A 44 4.84 -5.78 -0.88
N GLU A 45 5.83 -5.83 -1.79
CA GLU A 45 5.95 -4.87 -2.87
C GLU A 45 4.84 -5.05 -3.91
N GLU A 46 4.50 -6.29 -4.25
CA GLU A 46 3.38 -6.62 -5.15
C GLU A 46 2.05 -6.12 -4.58
N GLU A 47 1.75 -6.44 -3.31
CA GLU A 47 0.54 -6.00 -2.62
C GLU A 47 0.48 -4.48 -2.44
N PHE A 48 1.63 -3.81 -2.28
CA PHE A 48 1.68 -2.34 -2.31
C PHE A 48 1.28 -1.78 -3.68
N GLN A 49 1.78 -2.34 -4.78
CA GLN A 49 1.44 -1.88 -6.13
C GLN A 49 -0.03 -2.09 -6.45
N GLU A 50 -0.57 -3.27 -6.13
CA GLU A 50 -2.00 -3.58 -6.29
C GLU A 50 -2.87 -2.65 -5.43
N SER A 51 -2.52 -2.45 -4.16
CA SER A 51 -3.22 -1.51 -3.28
C SER A 51 -3.25 -0.07 -3.81
N VAL A 52 -2.19 0.38 -4.49
CA VAL A 52 -2.15 1.69 -5.15
C VAL A 52 -3.07 1.73 -6.37
N LEU A 53 -3.12 0.66 -7.17
CA LEU A 53 -4.00 0.55 -8.32
C LEU A 53 -5.47 0.57 -7.88
N ASP A 54 -5.84 -0.25 -6.89
CA ASP A 54 -7.18 -0.31 -6.31
C ASP A 54 -7.61 1.04 -5.75
N TYR A 55 -6.71 1.72 -5.03
CA TYR A 55 -6.99 3.07 -4.52
C TYR A 55 -7.28 4.07 -5.63
N LEU A 56 -6.51 4.04 -6.73
CA LEU A 56 -6.73 4.91 -7.89
C LEU A 56 -8.04 4.58 -8.62
N GLU A 57 -8.43 3.30 -8.70
CA GLU A 57 -9.69 2.87 -9.29
C GLU A 57 -10.88 3.42 -8.48
N VAL A 58 -10.87 3.26 -7.15
CA VAL A 58 -11.89 3.80 -6.26
C VAL A 58 -12.03 5.33 -6.41
N LEU A 59 -10.91 6.05 -6.58
CA LEU A 59 -10.94 7.50 -6.80
C LEU A 59 -11.54 7.88 -8.16
N ASN A 60 -11.34 7.07 -9.20
CA ASN A 60 -11.91 7.32 -10.52
C ASN A 60 -13.41 7.03 -10.54
N ASP A 61 -13.85 5.96 -9.89
CA ASP A 61 -15.26 5.61 -9.76
C ASP A 61 -16.04 6.67 -8.97
N LYS A 62 -15.46 7.20 -7.89
CA LYS A 62 -16.05 8.31 -7.11
C LYS A 62 -16.24 9.60 -7.93
N LYS A 63 -15.49 9.78 -9.03
CA LYS A 63 -15.61 10.97 -9.91
C LYS A 63 -16.65 10.80 -11.01
N SER A 64 -17.13 9.57 -11.25
CA SER A 64 -18.19 9.33 -12.22
C SER A 64 -19.55 9.67 -11.58
N PRO A 65 -20.35 10.56 -12.18
CA PRO A 65 -21.73 10.74 -11.72
C PRO A 65 -22.47 9.41 -11.89
N LYS A 66 -23.00 8.87 -10.78
CA LYS A 66 -23.96 7.76 -10.81
C LYS A 66 -25.28 8.18 -11.44
#